data_AF-A0A5D0P6A3-F1
#
_entry.id   AF-A0A5D0P6A3-F1
#
_cell.length_a   1.000
_cell.length_b   1.000
_cell.length_c   1.000
_cell.angle_alpha   90.00
_cell.angle_beta   90.00
_cell.angle_gamma   90.00
#
_symmetry.space_group_name_H-M   'P 1'
#
loop_
_entity.id
_entity.type
_entity.pdbx_description
1 polymer ?
#
loop_
_entity_poly.entity_id
_entity_poly.type
_entity_poly.pdbx_seq_one_letter_code
_entity_poly.pdbx_strand_id
1 'polypeptide(L)'
;MSAFAALAIFLVAFFFIATEKADKVKVVLIAAGLMAVLGLIPGAGVFFSEHEGIDWNVIFLLLGMMIIVGVIKQTGVFDYLAIWAAKKSRGRPYRLMVMLMAITAIASPFLDNVTTIMLVAPVTIVVCNRLRIAAQPYLIAEVLASNIGGAATLIGDPPNIIIGSRAGLTFNDFLMHMAPIVVVIFAVFVLASRWLFAGSFQYNAERVAEVMALQERRAITDPRLLARCLVVLAAVVAGFGLHAVVHVEPSIVALVGAGVMLLVSRANVSEVLSEVEWPTLVFFMGLFVMVAGLVHTGVIAAIGTWALDTLGNDYFMAATALLFGSGVLGAFFDNIPYVATTAPIVEGVVAAAPDPQTGQALWWAFALGADFGGNGTAVAASANVVALGIAARNGHKISFWQFTRYGIVVTALSTVLAWLYVWMRYFT
;
A
#
# COMPACT_ATOMS: atom_id res chain seq x y z
N MET A 1 10.78 -11.03 -32.73
CA MET A 1 9.54 -10.32 -33.09
C MET A 1 8.51 -10.35 -31.95
N SER A 2 8.30 -11.49 -31.28
CA SER A 2 7.41 -11.62 -30.12
C SER A 2 7.79 -10.71 -28.95
N ALA A 3 9.07 -10.64 -28.56
CA ALA A 3 9.55 -9.77 -27.47
C ALA A 3 9.28 -8.28 -27.72
N PHE A 4 9.49 -7.79 -28.93
CA PHE A 4 9.21 -6.40 -29.29
C PHE A 4 7.71 -6.09 -29.24
N ALA A 5 6.87 -7.01 -29.74
CA ALA A 5 5.42 -6.84 -29.69
C ALA A 5 4.90 -6.84 -28.25
N ALA A 6 5.37 -7.77 -27.40
CA ALA A 6 5.02 -7.82 -25.98
C ALA A 6 5.44 -6.54 -25.24
N LEU A 7 6.68 -6.09 -25.46
CA LEU A 7 7.19 -4.84 -24.87
C LEU A 7 6.39 -3.62 -25.36
N ALA A 8 6.05 -3.54 -26.64
CA ALA A 8 5.28 -2.43 -27.19
C ALA A 8 3.87 -2.36 -26.60
N ILE A 9 3.16 -3.50 -26.54
CA ILE A 9 1.82 -3.58 -25.90
C ILE A 9 1.93 -3.19 -24.43
N PHE A 10 2.94 -3.72 -23.74
CA PHE A 10 3.18 -3.44 -22.33
C PHE A 10 3.43 -1.95 -22.08
N LEU A 11 4.34 -1.31 -22.81
CA LEU A 11 4.69 0.10 -22.64
C LEU A 11 3.52 1.04 -22.95
N VAL A 12 2.72 0.73 -23.98
CA VAL A 12 1.52 1.50 -24.30
C VAL A 12 0.49 1.38 -23.19
N ALA A 13 0.22 0.16 -22.71
CA ALA A 13 -0.70 -0.08 -21.61
C ALA A 13 -0.21 0.61 -20.31
N PHE A 14 1.06 0.44 -19.97
CA PHE A 14 1.68 1.08 -18.82
C PHE A 14 1.62 2.60 -18.90
N PHE A 15 1.83 3.20 -20.08
CA PHE A 15 1.65 4.64 -20.27
C PHE A 15 0.23 5.11 -19.95
N PHE A 16 -0.81 4.39 -20.41
CA PHE A 16 -2.19 4.75 -20.11
C PHE A 16 -2.55 4.54 -18.63
N ILE A 17 -2.04 3.49 -18.00
CA ILE A 17 -2.21 3.22 -16.56
C ILE A 17 -1.53 4.32 -15.75
N ALA A 18 -0.25 4.58 -16.03
CA ALA A 18 0.59 5.58 -15.36
C ALA A 18 0.03 7.01 -15.45
N THR A 19 -0.49 7.37 -16.62
CA THR A 19 -1.02 8.72 -16.84
C THR A 19 -2.47 8.89 -16.35
N GLU A 20 -3.10 7.81 -15.87
CA GLU A 20 -4.52 7.74 -15.50
C GLU A 20 -5.48 8.30 -16.58
N LYS A 21 -5.03 8.38 -17.84
CA LYS A 21 -5.83 8.91 -18.96
C LYS A 21 -6.96 7.99 -19.36
N ALA A 22 -6.86 6.72 -18.99
CA ALA A 22 -7.85 5.70 -19.22
C ALA A 22 -8.06 4.88 -17.95
N ASP A 23 -9.23 4.23 -17.86
CA ASP A 23 -9.54 3.32 -16.78
C ASP A 23 -8.55 2.14 -16.78
N LYS A 24 -7.82 1.97 -15.66
CA LYS A 24 -6.77 0.96 -15.52
C LYS A 24 -7.25 -0.47 -15.77
N VAL A 25 -8.50 -0.79 -15.42
CA VAL A 25 -9.08 -2.11 -15.64
C VAL A 25 -9.32 -2.34 -17.12
N LYS A 26 -9.89 -1.36 -17.83
CA LYS A 26 -10.09 -1.47 -19.28
C LYS A 26 -8.77 -1.65 -20.02
N VAL A 27 -7.77 -0.85 -19.68
CA VAL A 27 -6.44 -0.92 -20.31
C VAL A 27 -5.80 -2.28 -20.10
N VAL A 28 -5.79 -2.77 -18.85
CA VAL A 28 -5.13 -4.04 -18.54
C VAL A 28 -5.84 -5.23 -19.18
N LEU A 29 -7.19 -5.22 -19.24
CA LEU A 29 -7.96 -6.29 -19.89
C LEU A 29 -7.71 -6.33 -21.40
N ILE A 30 -7.66 -5.17 -22.05
CA ILE A 30 -7.36 -5.08 -23.48
C ILE A 30 -5.93 -5.53 -23.76
N ALA A 31 -4.96 -5.05 -22.98
CA ALA A 31 -3.55 -5.38 -23.18
C ALA A 31 -3.25 -6.86 -22.90
N ALA A 32 -3.73 -7.39 -21.77
CA ALA A 32 -3.62 -8.82 -21.43
C ALA A 32 -4.31 -9.70 -22.47
N GLY A 33 -5.52 -9.34 -22.90
CA GLY A 33 -6.26 -10.05 -23.93
C GLY A 33 -5.55 -10.03 -25.29
N LEU A 34 -4.97 -8.89 -25.68
CA LEU A 34 -4.20 -8.77 -26.92
C LEU A 34 -2.92 -9.63 -26.87
N MET A 35 -2.19 -9.62 -25.75
CA MET A 35 -1.03 -10.49 -25.56
C MET A 35 -1.42 -11.97 -25.61
N ALA A 36 -2.58 -12.33 -25.04
CA ALA A 36 -3.11 -13.68 -25.09
C ALA A 36 -3.46 -14.13 -26.52
N VAL A 37 -4.22 -13.32 -27.26
CA VAL A 37 -4.66 -13.62 -28.63
C VAL A 37 -3.46 -13.73 -29.59
N LEU A 38 -2.41 -12.93 -29.37
CA LEU A 38 -1.19 -12.97 -30.17
C LEU A 38 -0.22 -14.09 -29.77
N GLY A 39 -0.56 -14.93 -28.78
CA GLY A 39 0.29 -16.03 -28.32
C GLY A 39 1.59 -15.55 -27.66
N LEU A 40 1.56 -14.37 -27.03
CA LEU A 40 2.73 -13.78 -26.36
C LEU A 40 2.82 -14.16 -24.87
N ILE A 41 1.91 -15.00 -24.40
CA ILE A 41 1.83 -15.50 -23.02
C ILE A 41 2.06 -17.02 -22.99
N PRO A 42 2.40 -17.63 -21.84
CA PRO A 42 2.67 -19.07 -21.74
C PRO A 42 1.42 -19.98 -21.86
N GLY A 43 0.39 -19.56 -22.60
CA GLY A 43 -0.86 -20.29 -22.79
C GLY A 43 -1.57 -20.58 -21.46
N ALA A 44 -1.90 -21.86 -21.20
CA ALA A 44 -2.51 -22.29 -19.95
C ALA A 44 -1.60 -22.04 -18.73
N GLY A 45 -0.28 -21.95 -18.92
CA GLY A 45 0.68 -21.66 -17.86
C GLY A 45 0.38 -20.35 -17.12
N VAL A 46 -0.30 -19.38 -17.76
CA VAL A 46 -0.73 -18.14 -17.10
C VAL A 46 -1.64 -18.38 -15.90
N PHE A 47 -2.44 -19.44 -15.90
CA PHE A 47 -3.39 -19.69 -14.80
C PHE A 47 -2.85 -20.66 -13.75
N PHE A 48 -1.82 -21.44 -14.09
CA PHE A 48 -1.35 -22.57 -13.27
C PHE A 48 0.12 -22.47 -12.86
N SER A 49 0.92 -21.58 -13.47
CA SER A 49 2.30 -21.33 -13.07
C SER A 49 2.33 -20.28 -11.97
N GLU A 50 2.81 -20.67 -10.79
CA GLU A 50 2.92 -19.75 -9.64
C GLU A 50 3.95 -18.64 -9.87
N HIS A 51 4.98 -18.89 -10.69
CA HIS A 51 6.04 -17.90 -10.96
C HIS A 51 5.79 -17.07 -12.22
N GLU A 52 5.27 -17.70 -13.28
CA GLU A 52 5.07 -17.01 -14.55
C GLU A 52 3.66 -16.44 -14.70
N GLY A 53 2.68 -16.96 -13.97
CA GLY A 53 1.26 -16.69 -14.18
C GLY A 53 0.63 -15.72 -13.17
N ILE A 54 -0.68 -15.86 -13.02
CA ILE A 54 -1.46 -15.16 -12.00
C ILE A 54 -1.12 -15.76 -10.64
N ASP A 55 -0.66 -14.91 -9.74
CA ASP A 55 -0.45 -15.27 -8.36
C ASP A 55 -1.78 -15.29 -7.59
N TRP A 56 -2.34 -16.49 -7.45
CA TRP A 56 -3.60 -16.69 -6.72
C TRP A 56 -3.47 -16.42 -5.22
N ASN A 57 -2.28 -16.56 -4.64
CA ASN A 57 -2.07 -16.22 -3.23
C ASN A 57 -2.26 -14.72 -3.01
N VAL A 58 -1.71 -13.88 -3.89
CA VAL A 58 -1.94 -12.43 -3.86
C VAL A 58 -3.43 -12.11 -3.99
N ILE A 59 -4.11 -12.69 -5.00
CA ILE A 59 -5.54 -12.39 -5.28
C ILE A 59 -6.44 -12.80 -4.11
N PHE A 60 -6.26 -14.00 -3.57
CA PHE A 60 -7.09 -14.50 -2.47
C PHE A 60 -6.76 -13.85 -1.13
N LEU A 61 -5.49 -13.49 -0.89
CA LEU A 61 -5.11 -12.70 0.28
C LEU A 61 -5.81 -11.34 0.26
N LEU A 62 -5.74 -10.62 -0.87
CA LEU A 62 -6.43 -9.34 -1.04
C LEU A 62 -7.94 -9.49 -0.86
N LEU A 63 -8.57 -10.47 -1.49
CA LEU A 63 -10.00 -10.72 -1.36
C LEU A 63 -10.39 -10.99 0.11
N GLY A 64 -9.67 -11.86 0.81
CA GLY A 64 -9.92 -12.17 2.21
C GLY A 64 -9.82 -10.92 3.10
N MET A 65 -8.78 -10.11 2.90
CA MET A 65 -8.59 -8.86 3.65
C MET A 65 -9.69 -7.83 3.33
N MET A 66 -10.03 -7.60 2.06
CA MET A 66 -11.11 -6.69 1.67
C MET A 66 -12.46 -7.06 2.30
N ILE A 67 -12.78 -8.36 2.39
CA ILE A 67 -14.00 -8.84 3.08
C ILE A 67 -13.91 -8.55 4.58
N ILE A 68 -12.78 -8.85 5.23
CA ILE A 68 -12.55 -8.56 6.66
C ILE A 68 -12.75 -7.08 6.93
N VAL A 69 -12.17 -6.20 6.12
CA VAL A 69 -12.30 -4.76 6.33
C VAL A 69 -13.71 -4.26 6.02
N GLY A 70 -14.36 -4.78 4.98
CA GLY A 70 -15.76 -4.48 4.68
C GLY A 70 -16.70 -4.71 5.86
N VAL A 71 -16.47 -5.78 6.65
CA VAL A 71 -17.21 -6.02 7.90
C VAL A 71 -16.83 -5.03 9.00
N ILE A 72 -15.53 -4.79 9.20
CA ILE A 72 -15.04 -3.90 10.27
C ILE A 72 -15.55 -2.46 10.06
N LYS A 73 -15.60 -1.99 8.81
CA LYS A 73 -16.14 -0.68 8.43
C LYS A 73 -17.55 -0.45 8.98
N GLN A 74 -18.41 -1.46 8.95
CA GLN A 74 -19.80 -1.35 9.41
C GLN A 74 -19.94 -1.16 10.93
N THR A 75 -18.88 -1.42 11.71
CA THR A 75 -18.90 -1.29 13.19
C THR A 75 -18.77 0.15 13.69
N GLY A 76 -18.42 1.09 12.83
CA GLY A 76 -18.18 2.50 13.21
C GLY A 76 -16.89 2.72 14.01
N VAL A 77 -15.95 1.77 14.01
CA VAL A 77 -14.69 1.88 14.77
C VAL A 77 -13.88 3.12 14.36
N PHE A 78 -13.84 3.45 13.08
CA PHE A 78 -13.11 4.62 12.57
C PHE A 78 -13.75 5.94 12.96
N ASP A 79 -15.09 6.00 12.93
CA ASP A 79 -15.85 7.14 13.44
C ASP A 79 -15.54 7.39 14.92
N TYR A 80 -15.53 6.31 15.72
CA TYR A 80 -15.17 6.38 17.13
C TYR A 80 -13.74 6.88 17.34
N LEU A 81 -12.75 6.31 16.63
CA LEU A 81 -11.34 6.65 16.79
C LEU A 81 -11.05 8.11 16.44
N ALA A 82 -11.64 8.64 15.38
CA ALA A 82 -11.45 10.03 14.98
C ALA A 82 -12.12 11.01 15.96
N ILE A 83 -13.33 10.72 16.44
CA ILE A 83 -13.98 11.56 17.46
C ILE A 83 -13.17 11.51 18.77
N TRP A 84 -12.69 10.32 19.15
CA TRP A 84 -11.81 10.16 20.29
C TRP A 84 -10.52 10.98 20.15
N ALA A 85 -9.89 10.98 18.97
CA ALA A 85 -8.73 11.82 18.67
C ALA A 85 -9.06 13.32 18.77
N ALA A 86 -10.21 13.75 18.25
CA ALA A 86 -10.69 15.12 18.34
C ALA A 86 -10.87 15.58 19.80
N LYS A 87 -11.48 14.76 20.65
CA LYS A 87 -11.69 15.08 22.07
C LYS A 87 -10.38 15.03 22.86
N LYS A 88 -9.55 14.00 22.67
CA LYS A 88 -8.28 13.83 23.39
C LYS A 88 -7.24 14.88 23.00
N SER A 89 -7.26 15.34 21.74
CA SER A 89 -6.44 16.46 21.30
C SER A 89 -6.88 17.80 21.89
N ARG A 90 -8.06 17.87 22.52
CA ARG A 90 -8.71 19.10 23.00
C ARG A 90 -8.83 20.15 21.90
N GLY A 91 -9.07 19.70 20.66
CA GLY A 91 -9.12 20.55 19.46
C GLY A 91 -7.81 21.27 19.12
N ARG A 92 -6.66 20.89 19.71
CA ARG A 92 -5.37 21.47 19.33
C ARG A 92 -4.94 20.93 17.96
N PRO A 93 -4.78 21.78 16.93
CA PRO A 93 -4.58 21.35 15.54
C PRO A 93 -3.46 20.34 15.33
N TYR A 94 -2.25 20.64 15.83
CA TYR A 94 -1.11 19.74 15.68
C TYR A 94 -1.30 18.41 16.42
N ARG A 95 -1.85 18.44 17.64
CA ARG A 95 -2.11 17.23 18.41
C ARG A 95 -3.16 16.35 17.74
N LEU A 96 -4.20 16.96 17.17
CA LEU A 96 -5.19 16.25 16.37
C LEU A 96 -4.54 15.56 15.17
N MET A 97 -3.70 16.28 14.44
CA MET A 97 -3.01 15.76 13.25
C MET A 97 -2.15 14.54 13.62
N VAL A 98 -1.33 14.66 14.66
CA VAL A 98 -0.49 13.54 15.14
C VAL A 98 -1.33 12.33 15.57
N MET A 99 -2.45 12.56 16.24
CA MET A 99 -3.33 11.46 16.66
C MET A 99 -4.00 10.75 15.48
N LEU A 100 -4.46 11.51 14.49
CA LEU A 100 -5.03 10.95 13.27
C LEU A 100 -3.98 10.20 12.44
N MET A 101 -2.80 10.81 12.24
CA MET A 101 -1.65 10.14 11.61
C MET A 101 -1.29 8.84 12.32
N ALA A 102 -1.28 8.82 13.66
CA ALA A 102 -0.97 7.61 14.43
C ALA A 102 -2.04 6.54 14.27
N ILE A 103 -3.33 6.92 14.27
CA ILE A 103 -4.42 5.98 13.98
C ILE A 103 -4.24 5.37 12.59
N THR A 104 -3.99 6.20 11.59
CA THR A 104 -3.79 5.76 10.20
C THR A 104 -2.57 4.87 10.04
N ALA A 105 -1.41 5.26 10.54
CA ALA A 105 -0.17 4.49 10.42
C ALA A 105 -0.20 3.16 11.18
N ILE A 106 -0.98 3.06 12.26
CA ILE A 106 -1.16 1.80 13.01
C ILE A 106 -2.21 0.92 12.33
N ALA A 107 -3.24 1.49 11.72
CA ALA A 107 -4.30 0.73 11.04
C ALA A 107 -3.85 0.17 9.68
N SER A 108 -3.09 0.94 8.90
CA SER A 108 -2.62 0.59 7.55
C SER A 108 -1.98 -0.79 7.43
N PRO A 109 -1.03 -1.20 8.30
CA PRO A 109 -0.40 -2.52 8.22
C PRO A 109 -1.36 -3.71 8.31
N PHE A 110 -2.59 -3.50 8.79
CA PHE A 110 -3.59 -4.55 8.99
C PHE A 110 -4.75 -4.49 8.00
N LEU A 111 -4.96 -3.35 7.34
CA LEU A 111 -6.19 -3.07 6.59
C LEU A 111 -5.92 -2.57 5.18
N ASP A 112 -4.67 -2.50 4.73
CA ASP A 112 -4.24 -1.85 3.50
C ASP A 112 -4.39 -0.32 3.48
N ASN A 113 -3.54 0.33 2.68
CA ASN A 113 -3.44 1.79 2.59
C ASN A 113 -4.70 2.45 2.01
N VAL A 114 -5.28 1.87 0.95
CA VAL A 114 -6.44 2.46 0.26
C VAL A 114 -7.65 2.42 1.18
N THR A 115 -7.90 1.25 1.75
CA THR A 115 -9.05 1.04 2.62
C THR A 115 -8.93 1.87 3.90
N THR A 116 -7.74 1.98 4.50
CA THR A 116 -7.53 2.84 5.67
C THR A 116 -7.89 4.30 5.37
N ILE A 117 -7.49 4.81 4.20
CA ILE A 117 -7.84 6.16 3.77
C ILE A 117 -9.33 6.32 3.44
N MET A 118 -9.96 5.34 2.80
CA MET A 118 -11.41 5.38 2.54
C MET A 118 -12.22 5.50 3.83
N LEU A 119 -11.71 4.94 4.93
CA LEU A 119 -12.36 4.95 6.23
C LEU A 119 -12.03 6.20 7.04
N VAL A 120 -10.77 6.60 7.10
CA VAL A 120 -10.34 7.73 7.95
C VAL A 120 -10.65 9.08 7.31
N ALA A 121 -10.44 9.25 6.00
CA ALA A 121 -10.54 10.55 5.33
C ALA A 121 -11.93 11.22 5.48
N PRO A 122 -13.07 10.53 5.27
CA PRO A 122 -14.39 11.14 5.46
C PRO A 122 -14.58 11.65 6.89
N VAL A 123 -14.10 10.89 7.87
CA VAL A 123 -14.26 11.22 9.28
C VAL A 123 -13.37 12.39 9.67
N THR A 124 -12.14 12.43 9.16
CA THR A 124 -11.23 13.57 9.32
C THR A 124 -11.82 14.85 8.75
N ILE A 125 -12.47 14.78 7.58
CA ILE A 125 -13.19 15.93 7.01
C ILE A 125 -14.31 16.40 7.95
N VAL A 126 -15.11 15.48 8.49
CA VAL A 126 -16.19 15.82 9.44
C VAL A 126 -15.63 16.50 10.69
N VAL A 127 -14.54 15.98 11.26
CA VAL A 127 -13.87 16.58 12.43
C VAL A 127 -13.31 17.96 12.10
N CYS A 128 -12.63 18.10 10.95
CA CYS A 128 -12.06 19.37 10.52
C CYS A 128 -13.14 20.43 10.26
N ASN A 129 -14.25 20.05 9.62
CA ASN A 129 -15.39 20.93 9.38
C ASN A 129 -16.01 21.44 10.68
N ARG A 130 -16.15 20.57 11.69
CA ARG A 130 -16.65 20.96 13.02
C ARG A 130 -15.69 21.90 13.75
N LEU A 131 -14.39 21.67 13.64
CA LEU A 131 -13.37 22.60 14.17
C LEU A 131 -13.21 23.87 13.30
N ARG A 132 -13.84 23.90 12.12
CA ARG A 132 -13.66 24.93 11.08
C ARG A 132 -12.18 25.19 10.77
N ILE A 133 -11.44 24.10 10.59
CA ILE A 133 -10.04 24.09 10.11
C ILE A 133 -10.00 23.46 8.71
N ALA A 134 -8.96 23.80 7.94
CA ALA A 134 -8.75 23.20 6.62
C ALA A 134 -8.48 21.69 6.75
N ALA A 135 -9.23 20.85 6.04
CA ALA A 135 -9.06 19.40 6.07
C ALA A 135 -7.86 18.92 5.22
N GLN A 136 -7.49 19.68 4.19
CA GLN A 136 -6.46 19.31 3.22
C GLN A 136 -5.12 18.91 3.86
N PRO A 137 -4.55 19.67 4.82
CA PRO A 137 -3.27 19.31 5.46
C PRO A 137 -3.35 18.01 6.25
N TYR A 138 -4.50 17.75 6.89
CA TYR A 138 -4.72 16.52 7.66
C TYR A 138 -4.83 15.31 6.75
N LEU A 139 -5.58 15.42 5.66
CA LEU A 139 -5.71 14.36 4.68
C LEU A 139 -4.37 14.02 4.02
N ILE A 140 -3.57 15.04 3.65
CA ILE A 140 -2.21 14.82 3.11
C ILE A 140 -1.35 14.10 4.15
N ALA A 141 -1.36 14.55 5.40
CA ALA A 141 -0.56 13.93 6.47
C ALA A 141 -1.00 12.48 6.75
N GLU A 142 -2.30 12.18 6.72
CA GLU A 142 -2.85 10.83 6.88
C GLU A 142 -2.44 9.92 5.74
N VAL A 143 -2.54 10.35 4.49
CA VAL A 143 -2.11 9.57 3.32
C VAL A 143 -0.65 9.18 3.43
N LEU A 144 0.21 10.17 3.71
CA LEU A 144 1.65 9.93 3.86
C LEU A 144 1.94 8.99 5.04
N ALA A 145 1.20 9.14 6.14
CA ALA A 145 1.28 8.25 7.29
C ALA A 145 0.80 6.82 6.99
N SER A 146 -0.25 6.68 6.16
CA SER A 146 -0.79 5.39 5.72
C SER A 146 0.25 4.63 4.92
N ASN A 147 0.84 5.26 3.90
CA ASN A 147 1.86 4.64 3.06
C ASN A 147 3.11 4.26 3.87
N ILE A 148 3.57 5.15 4.78
CA ILE A 148 4.69 4.82 5.68
C ILE A 148 4.33 3.63 6.58
N GLY A 149 3.15 3.64 7.20
CA GLY A 149 2.71 2.57 8.09
C GLY A 149 2.51 1.24 7.38
N GLY A 150 1.88 1.24 6.20
CA GLY A 150 1.60 0.05 5.39
C GLY A 150 2.85 -0.71 4.98
N ALA A 151 3.98 0.00 4.81
CA ALA A 151 5.27 -0.60 4.52
C ALA A 151 5.77 -1.56 5.63
N ALA A 152 5.21 -1.51 6.84
CA ALA A 152 5.69 -2.34 7.96
C ALA A 152 5.36 -3.83 7.82
N THR A 153 4.35 -4.20 7.04
CA THR A 153 3.85 -5.57 6.95
C THR A 153 3.65 -6.00 5.50
N LEU A 154 3.65 -7.31 5.29
CA LEU A 154 3.35 -7.94 4.00
C LEU A 154 2.00 -7.50 3.42
N ILE A 155 1.03 -7.18 4.28
CA ILE A 155 -0.39 -6.99 3.91
C ILE A 155 -0.75 -5.51 3.83
N GLY A 156 0.06 -4.63 4.42
CA GLY A 156 -0.25 -3.20 4.49
C GLY A 156 -0.30 -2.51 3.13
N ASP A 157 0.35 -3.07 2.11
CA ASP A 157 0.30 -2.56 0.74
C ASP A 157 0.33 -3.74 -0.27
N PRO A 158 -0.49 -3.76 -1.34
CA PRO A 158 -0.39 -4.80 -2.35
C PRO A 158 0.98 -4.99 -3.03
N PRO A 159 1.84 -3.96 -3.23
CA PRO A 159 3.22 -4.13 -3.64
C PRO A 159 4.02 -5.08 -2.75
N ASN A 160 3.82 -5.01 -1.43
CA ASN A 160 4.48 -5.89 -0.48
C ASN A 160 4.05 -7.33 -0.63
N ILE A 161 2.77 -7.58 -0.91
CA ILE A 161 2.27 -8.93 -1.21
C ILE A 161 2.94 -9.49 -2.47
N ILE A 162 3.08 -8.68 -3.53
CA ILE A 162 3.77 -9.10 -4.77
C ILE A 162 5.23 -9.43 -4.49
N ILE A 163 5.94 -8.56 -3.76
CA ILE A 163 7.35 -8.76 -3.42
C ILE A 163 7.49 -10.01 -2.55
N GLY A 164 6.67 -10.15 -1.52
CA GLY A 164 6.76 -11.27 -0.60
C GLY A 164 6.49 -12.60 -1.27
N SER A 165 5.50 -12.67 -2.17
CA SER A 165 5.21 -13.90 -2.91
C SER A 165 6.35 -14.29 -3.86
N ARG A 166 6.91 -13.33 -4.61
CA ARG A 166 8.04 -13.57 -5.53
C ARG A 166 9.33 -13.92 -4.80
N ALA A 167 9.62 -13.23 -3.70
CA ALA A 167 10.84 -13.41 -2.92
C ALA A 167 10.76 -14.55 -1.90
N GLY A 168 9.58 -15.17 -1.72
CA GLY A 168 9.32 -16.13 -0.66
C GLY A 168 9.44 -15.54 0.75
N LEU A 169 9.17 -14.23 0.90
CA LEU A 169 9.25 -13.53 2.18
C LEU A 169 7.95 -13.67 2.96
N THR A 170 8.10 -13.96 4.24
CA THR A 170 7.00 -14.21 5.14
C THR A 170 6.50 -12.92 5.79
N PHE A 171 5.28 -12.93 6.34
CA PHE A 171 4.76 -11.82 7.14
C PHE A 171 5.71 -11.40 8.29
N ASN A 172 6.38 -12.37 8.91
CA ASN A 172 7.34 -12.11 9.99
C ASN A 172 8.61 -11.43 9.48
N ASP A 173 9.04 -11.75 8.26
CA ASP A 173 10.22 -11.12 7.68
C ASP A 173 9.99 -9.61 7.48
N PHE A 174 8.81 -9.22 6.99
CA PHE A 174 8.44 -7.79 6.91
C PHE A 174 8.43 -7.12 8.29
N LEU A 175 7.88 -7.78 9.32
CA LEU A 175 7.89 -7.24 10.68
C LEU A 175 9.31 -7.10 11.25
N MET A 176 10.23 -8.00 10.93
CA MET A 176 11.61 -7.96 11.44
C MET A 176 12.48 -6.95 10.67
N HIS A 177 12.27 -6.81 9.36
CA HIS A 177 13.15 -6.04 8.48
C HIS A 177 12.60 -4.65 8.10
N MET A 178 11.27 -4.49 7.97
CA MET A 178 10.66 -3.20 7.60
C MET A 178 10.07 -2.45 8.78
N ALA A 179 9.38 -3.12 9.71
CA ALA A 179 8.71 -2.43 10.82
C ALA A 179 9.64 -1.54 11.68
N PRO A 180 10.89 -1.93 12.02
CA PRO A 180 11.76 -1.08 12.83
C PRO A 180 12.08 0.26 12.14
N ILE A 181 12.40 0.23 10.84
CA ILE A 181 12.71 1.43 10.09
C ILE A 181 11.45 2.26 9.81
N VAL A 182 10.30 1.63 9.59
CA VAL A 182 9.01 2.30 9.47
C VAL A 182 8.66 3.08 10.75
N VAL A 183 8.88 2.51 11.93
CA VAL A 183 8.65 3.20 13.21
C VAL A 183 9.54 4.44 13.34
N VAL A 184 10.82 4.32 12.96
CA VAL A 184 11.77 5.45 12.97
C VAL A 184 11.34 6.53 11.98
N ILE A 185 11.05 6.15 10.73
CA ILE A 185 10.60 7.08 9.68
C ILE A 185 9.30 7.78 10.10
N PHE A 186 8.34 7.04 10.64
CA PHE A 186 7.08 7.61 11.13
C PHE A 186 7.32 8.60 12.29
N ALA A 187 8.19 8.28 13.24
CA ALA A 187 8.53 9.19 14.33
C ALA A 187 9.19 10.48 13.80
N VAL A 188 10.14 10.36 12.86
CA VAL A 188 10.76 11.53 12.21
C VAL A 188 9.73 12.31 11.42
N PHE A 189 8.81 11.66 10.70
CA PHE A 189 7.74 12.30 9.97
C PHE A 189 6.79 13.07 10.90
N VAL A 190 6.40 12.50 12.05
CA VAL A 190 5.61 13.19 13.08
C VAL A 190 6.29 14.48 13.54
N LEU A 191 7.61 14.46 13.74
CA LEU A 191 8.39 15.65 14.11
C LEU A 191 8.44 16.67 12.96
N ALA A 192 8.77 16.22 11.75
CA ALA A 192 8.85 17.05 10.55
C ALA A 192 7.49 17.69 10.19
N SER A 193 6.40 16.97 10.44
CA SER A 193 5.03 17.42 10.19
C SER A 193 4.68 18.73 10.93
N ARG A 194 5.34 18.99 12.07
CA ARG A 194 5.18 20.24 12.82
C ARG A 194 5.63 21.45 12.01
N TRP A 195 6.66 21.30 11.18
CA TRP A 195 7.22 22.38 10.39
C TRP A 195 6.60 22.40 8.99
N LEU A 196 6.39 21.23 8.39
CA LEU A 196 5.74 21.09 7.09
C LEU A 196 4.34 21.71 7.08
N PHE A 197 3.54 21.45 8.10
CA PHE A 197 2.15 21.92 8.19
C PHE A 197 1.98 23.11 9.14
N ALA A 198 3.06 23.82 9.49
CA ALA A 198 3.04 24.92 10.47
C ALA A 198 1.99 25.99 10.15
N GLY A 199 1.80 26.31 8.86
CA GLY A 199 0.81 27.30 8.40
C GLY A 199 -0.66 26.88 8.57
N SER A 200 -0.92 25.61 8.90
CA SER A 200 -2.26 25.05 9.03
C SER A 200 -2.77 25.02 10.48
N PHE A 201 -1.91 25.29 11.46
CA PHE A 201 -2.25 25.18 12.88
C PHE A 201 -2.89 26.47 13.43
N GLN A 202 -4.12 26.75 13.00
CA GLN A 202 -4.94 27.82 13.60
C GLN A 202 -5.77 27.26 14.75
N TYR A 203 -5.52 27.76 15.96
CA TYR A 203 -6.27 27.36 17.16
C TYR A 203 -7.40 28.34 17.45
N ASN A 204 -8.61 27.84 17.69
CA ASN A 204 -9.75 28.65 18.13
C ASN A 204 -10.44 27.98 19.32
N ALA A 205 -10.34 28.58 20.51
CA ALA A 205 -10.82 28.02 21.76
C ALA A 205 -12.35 27.87 21.84
N GLU A 206 -13.13 28.77 21.23
CA GLU A 206 -14.60 28.72 21.28
C GLU A 206 -15.16 27.50 20.53
N ARG A 207 -14.49 27.09 19.45
CA ARG A 207 -14.91 25.97 18.59
C ARG A 207 -14.56 24.60 19.16
N VAL A 208 -13.63 24.56 20.11
CA VAL A 208 -13.30 23.32 20.84
C VAL A 208 -14.50 22.82 21.64
N ALA A 209 -15.34 23.72 22.16
CA ALA A 209 -16.53 23.36 22.93
C ALA A 209 -17.52 22.53 22.10
N GLU A 210 -17.71 22.85 20.81
CA GLU A 210 -18.61 22.12 19.90
C GLU A 210 -18.15 20.67 19.63
N VAL A 211 -16.83 20.45 19.55
CA VAL A 211 -16.26 19.10 19.42
C VAL A 211 -16.26 18.34 20.74
N MET A 212 -16.06 19.02 21.86
CA MET A 212 -16.14 18.38 23.18
C MET A 212 -17.57 17.91 23.51
N ALA A 213 -18.59 18.52 22.89
CA ALA A 213 -19.98 18.10 22.97
C ALA A 213 -20.33 16.85 22.12
N LEU A 214 -19.41 16.38 21.25
CA LEU A 214 -19.60 15.13 20.52
C LEU A 214 -19.69 13.93 21.47
N GLN A 215 -20.64 13.04 21.18
CA GLN A 215 -20.80 11.76 21.88
C GLN A 215 -20.17 10.62 21.05
N GLU A 216 -18.89 10.39 21.26
CA GLU A 216 -18.08 9.31 20.68
C GLU A 216 -18.70 7.92 20.88
N ARG A 217 -19.32 7.68 22.05
CA ARG A 217 -19.93 6.38 22.36
C ARG A 217 -21.13 6.04 21.48
N ARG A 218 -21.74 7.03 20.81
CA ARG A 218 -22.82 6.80 19.84
C ARG A 218 -22.32 6.45 18.45
N ALA A 219 -21.02 6.63 18.17
CA ALA A 219 -20.43 6.28 16.89
C ALA A 219 -20.19 4.77 16.74
N ILE A 220 -19.97 4.06 17.86
CA ILE A 220 -19.96 2.60 17.85
C ILE A 220 -21.42 2.12 17.79
N THR A 221 -21.79 1.56 16.64
CA THR A 221 -23.15 1.05 16.38
C THR A 221 -23.44 -0.21 17.19
N ASP A 222 -22.48 -1.14 17.27
CA ASP A 222 -22.55 -2.36 18.09
C ASP A 222 -21.17 -2.72 18.71
N PRO A 223 -20.96 -2.46 20.02
CA PRO A 223 -19.69 -2.74 20.68
C PRO A 223 -19.40 -4.23 20.84
N ARG A 224 -20.44 -5.10 20.87
CA ARG A 224 -20.24 -6.55 20.95
C ARG A 224 -19.83 -7.11 19.59
N LEU A 225 -20.39 -6.57 18.51
CA LEU A 225 -19.94 -6.87 17.15
C LEU A 225 -18.49 -6.43 16.96
N LEU A 226 -18.16 -5.20 17.32
CA LEU A 226 -16.80 -4.68 17.24
C LEU A 226 -15.80 -5.57 17.98
N ALA A 227 -16.06 -5.93 19.24
CA ALA A 227 -15.18 -6.79 20.01
C ALA A 227 -14.97 -8.15 19.33
N ARG A 228 -16.05 -8.76 18.81
CA ARG A 228 -15.98 -10.00 18.05
C ARG A 228 -15.15 -9.87 16.78
N CYS A 229 -15.33 -8.80 16.01
CA CYS A 229 -14.54 -8.51 14.80
C CYS A 229 -13.06 -8.31 15.13
N LEU A 230 -12.74 -7.57 16.20
CA LEU A 230 -11.35 -7.36 16.64
C LEU A 230 -10.70 -8.66 17.11
N VAL A 231 -11.44 -9.56 17.76
CA VAL A 231 -10.93 -10.89 18.14
C VAL A 231 -10.61 -11.71 16.89
N VAL A 232 -11.48 -11.72 15.89
CA VAL A 232 -11.23 -12.42 14.61
C VAL A 232 -10.04 -11.80 13.89
N LEU A 233 -9.95 -10.48 13.80
CA LEU A 233 -8.80 -9.79 13.19
C LEU A 233 -7.49 -10.13 13.93
N ALA A 234 -7.49 -10.12 15.26
CA ALA A 234 -6.32 -10.50 16.05
C ALA A 234 -5.92 -11.97 15.81
N ALA A 235 -6.89 -12.87 15.67
CA ALA A 235 -6.63 -14.27 15.33
C ALA A 235 -6.05 -14.42 13.91
N VAL A 236 -6.53 -13.63 12.94
CA VAL A 236 -5.99 -13.59 11.57
C VAL A 236 -4.56 -13.07 11.56
N VAL A 237 -4.28 -11.98 12.27
CA VAL A 237 -2.92 -11.43 12.42
C VAL A 237 -1.98 -12.44 13.09
N ALA A 238 -2.45 -13.12 14.14
CA ALA A 238 -1.69 -14.22 14.76
C ALA A 238 -1.47 -15.38 13.78
N GLY A 239 -2.47 -15.71 12.95
CA GLY A 239 -2.37 -16.69 11.88
C GLY A 239 -1.30 -16.33 10.86
N PHE A 240 -1.21 -15.06 10.44
CA PHE A 240 -0.11 -14.58 9.59
C PHE A 240 1.24 -14.69 10.30
N GLY A 241 1.31 -14.49 11.62
CA GLY A 241 2.57 -14.73 12.35
C GLY A 241 2.97 -16.21 12.41
N LEU A 242 1.98 -17.12 12.41
CA LEU A 242 2.20 -18.56 12.57
C LEU A 242 2.25 -19.34 11.26
N HIS A 243 1.95 -18.72 10.11
CA HIS A 243 1.85 -19.40 8.82
C HIS A 243 3.10 -20.20 8.45
N ALA A 244 4.30 -19.68 8.76
CA ALA A 244 5.58 -20.35 8.51
C ALA A 244 5.76 -21.64 9.34
N VAL A 245 5.09 -21.75 10.50
CA VAL A 245 5.13 -22.93 11.38
C VAL A 245 4.01 -23.91 11.01
N VAL A 246 2.85 -23.39 10.61
CA VAL A 246 1.67 -24.20 10.27
C VAL A 246 1.73 -24.69 8.81
N HIS A 247 2.67 -24.18 8.01
CA HIS A 247 2.82 -24.47 6.58
C HIS A 247 1.52 -24.22 5.79
N VAL A 248 0.85 -23.11 6.12
CA VAL A 248 -0.38 -22.67 5.44
C VAL A 248 -0.11 -21.33 4.79
N GLU A 249 -0.56 -21.15 3.55
CA GLU A 249 -0.39 -19.88 2.84
C GLU A 249 -1.16 -18.73 3.53
N PRO A 250 -0.62 -17.50 3.57
CA PRO A 250 -1.33 -16.34 4.11
C PRO A 250 -2.71 -16.13 3.48
N SER A 251 -2.85 -16.42 2.18
CA SER A 251 -4.12 -16.35 1.45
C SER A 251 -5.22 -17.20 2.10
N ILE A 252 -4.89 -18.41 2.55
CA ILE A 252 -5.81 -19.33 3.21
C ILE A 252 -6.21 -18.79 4.59
N VAL A 253 -5.24 -18.27 5.36
CA VAL A 253 -5.51 -17.64 6.66
C VAL A 253 -6.50 -16.48 6.50
N ALA A 254 -6.31 -15.65 5.46
CA ALA A 254 -7.19 -14.53 5.18
C ALA A 254 -8.60 -14.97 4.75
N LEU A 255 -8.71 -15.98 3.87
CA LEU A 255 -10.02 -16.51 3.44
C LEU A 255 -10.80 -17.17 4.57
N VAL A 256 -10.13 -17.97 5.41
CA VAL A 256 -10.76 -18.58 6.60
C VAL A 256 -11.17 -17.49 7.58
N GLY A 257 -10.29 -16.51 7.80
CA GLY A 257 -10.58 -15.32 8.61
C GLY A 257 -11.80 -14.55 8.13
N ALA A 258 -11.91 -14.31 6.82
CA ALA A 258 -13.04 -13.66 6.18
C ALA A 258 -14.33 -14.45 6.37
N GLY A 259 -14.30 -15.78 6.18
CA GLY A 259 -15.43 -16.67 6.43
C GLY A 259 -15.90 -16.61 7.89
N VAL A 260 -14.98 -16.70 8.85
CA VAL A 260 -15.29 -16.57 10.28
C VAL A 260 -15.84 -15.18 10.60
N MET A 261 -15.28 -14.13 10.00
CA MET A 261 -15.74 -12.75 10.19
C MET A 261 -17.19 -12.59 9.73
N LEU A 262 -17.57 -13.14 8.58
CA LEU A 262 -18.94 -13.14 8.07
C LEU A 262 -19.90 -13.91 8.99
N LEU A 263 -19.49 -15.10 9.47
CA LEU A 263 -20.30 -15.91 10.38
C LEU A 263 -20.56 -15.19 11.72
N VAL A 264 -19.52 -14.59 12.28
CA VAL A 264 -19.57 -13.96 13.60
C VAL A 264 -20.31 -12.62 13.56
N SER A 265 -20.15 -11.87 12.46
CA SER A 265 -20.82 -10.59 12.27
C SER A 265 -22.30 -10.73 11.91
N ARG A 266 -22.68 -11.85 11.27
CA ARG A 266 -24.00 -12.00 10.64
C ARG A 266 -24.33 -10.85 9.67
N ALA A 267 -23.29 -10.23 9.12
CA ALA A 267 -23.44 -9.18 8.12
C ALA A 267 -24.08 -9.75 6.86
N ASN A 268 -24.81 -8.90 6.13
CA ASN A 268 -25.34 -9.29 4.84
C ASN A 268 -24.17 -9.51 3.87
N VAL A 269 -24.01 -10.74 3.38
CA VAL A 269 -22.91 -11.10 2.47
C VAL A 269 -22.91 -10.22 1.23
N SER A 270 -24.08 -9.87 0.69
CA SER A 270 -24.18 -9.01 -0.49
C SER A 270 -23.67 -7.59 -0.22
N GLU A 271 -23.91 -7.07 0.98
CA GLU A 271 -23.41 -5.74 1.36
C GLU A 271 -21.90 -5.77 1.53
N VAL A 272 -21.36 -6.80 2.20
CA VAL A 272 -19.91 -6.95 2.38
C VAL A 272 -19.20 -7.16 1.04
N LEU A 273 -19.75 -8.00 0.15
CA LEU A 273 -19.17 -8.22 -1.18
C LEU A 273 -19.24 -6.99 -2.08
N SER A 274 -20.14 -6.05 -1.81
CA SER A 274 -20.19 -4.76 -2.53
C SER A 274 -19.09 -3.79 -2.12
N GLU A 275 -18.51 -3.99 -0.93
CA GLU A 275 -17.36 -3.22 -0.42
C GLU A 275 -16.02 -3.76 -0.96
N VAL A 276 -15.99 -4.97 -1.53
CA VAL A 276 -14.79 -5.52 -2.16
C VAL A 276 -14.43 -4.71 -3.41
N GLU A 277 -13.15 -4.35 -3.54
CA GLU A 277 -12.64 -3.64 -4.71
C GLU A 277 -12.43 -4.58 -5.89
N TRP A 278 -13.51 -5.07 -6.49
CA TRP A 278 -13.46 -5.91 -7.69
C TRP A 278 -12.60 -5.33 -8.83
N PRO A 279 -12.63 -4.01 -9.12
CA PRO A 279 -11.73 -3.40 -10.10
C PRO A 279 -10.26 -3.65 -9.80
N THR A 280 -9.88 -3.60 -8.52
CA THR A 280 -8.51 -3.84 -8.06
C THR A 280 -8.10 -5.29 -8.31
N LEU A 281 -8.94 -6.27 -7.94
CA LEU A 281 -8.66 -7.71 -8.19
C LEU A 281 -8.52 -8.03 -9.69
N VAL A 282 -9.43 -7.51 -10.52
CA VAL A 282 -9.37 -7.69 -11.98
C VAL A 282 -8.13 -7.03 -12.56
N PHE A 283 -7.76 -5.87 -12.03
CA PHE A 283 -6.54 -5.18 -12.42
C PHE A 283 -5.29 -6.03 -12.16
N PHE A 284 -5.16 -6.62 -10.97
CA PHE A 284 -4.03 -7.50 -10.63
C PHE A 284 -3.96 -8.74 -11.54
N MET A 285 -5.09 -9.41 -11.77
CA MET A 285 -5.12 -10.58 -12.66
C MET A 285 -4.62 -10.23 -14.06
N GLY A 286 -5.12 -9.14 -14.66
CA GLY A 286 -4.68 -8.69 -15.98
C GLY A 286 -3.21 -8.27 -16.00
N LEU A 287 -2.74 -7.60 -14.95
CA LEU A 287 -1.35 -7.15 -14.83
C LEU A 287 -0.39 -8.34 -14.72
N PHE A 288 -0.75 -9.38 -13.96
CA PHE A 288 0.03 -10.62 -13.92
C PHE A 288 0.10 -11.28 -15.29
N VAL A 289 -0.99 -11.33 -16.07
CA VAL A 289 -0.96 -11.84 -17.45
C VAL A 289 -0.01 -11.03 -18.34
N MET A 290 0.00 -9.70 -18.21
CA MET A 290 0.92 -8.86 -18.98
C MET A 290 2.39 -9.11 -18.59
N VAL A 291 2.67 -9.21 -17.30
CA VAL A 291 4.01 -9.51 -16.79
C VAL A 291 4.44 -10.92 -17.21
N ALA A 292 3.54 -11.90 -17.16
CA ALA A 292 3.75 -13.25 -17.66
C ALA A 292 4.24 -13.26 -19.11
N GLY A 293 3.64 -12.44 -19.97
CA GLY A 293 4.07 -12.35 -21.36
C GLY A 293 5.43 -11.69 -21.53
N LEU A 294 5.82 -10.74 -20.68
CA LEU A 294 7.19 -10.19 -20.70
C LEU A 294 8.24 -11.23 -20.27
N VAL A 295 7.91 -12.05 -19.26
CA VAL A 295 8.76 -13.16 -18.81
C VAL A 295 8.88 -14.20 -19.93
N HIS A 296 7.74 -14.66 -20.46
CA HIS A 296 7.68 -15.68 -21.51
C HIS A 296 8.41 -15.28 -22.80
N THR A 297 8.38 -14.00 -23.16
CA THR A 297 9.09 -13.47 -24.33
C THR A 297 10.57 -13.16 -24.09
N GLY A 298 11.07 -13.34 -22.87
CA GLY A 298 12.48 -13.12 -22.50
C GLY A 298 12.88 -11.65 -22.32
N VAL A 299 11.92 -10.72 -22.35
CA VAL A 299 12.18 -9.28 -22.17
C VAL A 299 12.76 -9.01 -20.78
N ILE A 300 12.19 -9.63 -19.75
CA ILE A 300 12.64 -9.49 -18.36
C ILE A 300 14.06 -10.01 -18.19
N ALA A 301 14.37 -11.18 -18.75
CA ALA A 301 15.71 -11.76 -18.70
C ALA A 301 16.76 -10.84 -19.35
N ALA A 302 16.44 -10.26 -20.51
CA ALA A 302 17.33 -9.32 -21.18
C ALA A 302 17.61 -8.05 -20.34
N ILE A 303 16.60 -7.52 -19.66
CA ILE A 303 16.78 -6.37 -18.74
C ILE A 303 17.61 -6.76 -17.52
N GLY A 304 17.38 -7.95 -16.96
CA GLY A 304 18.17 -8.48 -15.84
C GLY A 304 19.66 -8.59 -16.18
N THR A 305 20.00 -9.18 -17.32
CA THR A 305 21.40 -9.27 -17.79
C THR A 305 22.01 -7.88 -17.99
N TRP A 306 21.29 -6.96 -18.63
CA TRP A 306 21.77 -5.59 -18.82
C TRP A 306 22.03 -4.86 -17.49
N ALA A 307 21.15 -5.06 -16.50
CA ALA A 307 21.32 -4.49 -15.17
C ALA A 307 22.57 -5.05 -14.47
N LEU A 308 22.79 -6.36 -14.54
CA LEU A 308 23.97 -7.03 -14.00
C LEU A 308 25.27 -6.55 -14.67
N ASP A 309 25.28 -6.43 -16.00
CA ASP A 309 26.44 -5.95 -16.76
C ASP A 309 26.80 -4.50 -16.40
N THR A 310 25.81 -3.67 -16.07
CA THR A 310 25.99 -2.25 -15.74
C THR A 310 26.41 -2.04 -14.29
N LEU A 311 25.83 -2.80 -13.35
CA LEU A 311 26.09 -2.66 -11.91
C LEU A 311 27.34 -3.42 -11.47
N GLY A 312 27.76 -4.44 -12.21
CA GLY A 312 28.91 -5.27 -11.88
C GLY A 312 28.74 -6.00 -10.54
N ASN A 313 29.83 -6.15 -9.79
CA ASN A 313 29.84 -6.83 -8.48
C ASN A 313 29.60 -5.89 -7.28
N ASP A 314 29.18 -4.64 -7.51
CA ASP A 314 28.88 -3.70 -6.42
C ASP A 314 27.41 -3.79 -6.01
N TYR A 315 27.10 -4.78 -5.17
CA TYR A 315 25.74 -5.03 -4.68
C TYR A 315 25.21 -3.95 -3.75
N PHE A 316 26.09 -3.15 -3.12
CA PHE A 316 25.65 -1.98 -2.37
C PHE A 316 25.16 -0.88 -3.31
N MET A 317 25.86 -0.65 -4.41
CA MET A 317 25.40 0.27 -5.45
C MET A 317 24.12 -0.25 -6.12
N ALA A 318 23.99 -1.57 -6.34
CA ALA A 318 22.75 -2.18 -6.81
C ALA A 318 21.57 -1.95 -5.85
N ALA A 319 21.76 -2.20 -4.54
CA ALA A 319 20.74 -1.93 -3.53
C ALA A 319 20.38 -0.42 -3.47
N THR A 320 21.38 0.45 -3.56
CA THR A 320 21.19 1.91 -3.61
C THR A 320 20.39 2.31 -4.85
N ALA A 321 20.72 1.77 -6.01
CA ALA A 321 20.03 2.03 -7.27
C ALA A 321 18.60 1.51 -7.25
N LEU A 322 18.35 0.33 -6.67
CA LEU A 322 16.99 -0.19 -6.47
C LEU A 322 16.21 0.73 -5.53
N LEU A 323 16.75 1.08 -4.38
CA LEU A 323 16.03 1.90 -3.40
C LEU A 323 15.71 3.31 -3.92
N PHE A 324 16.70 4.05 -4.43
CA PHE A 324 16.47 5.39 -4.96
C PHE A 324 15.77 5.38 -6.31
N GLY A 325 16.10 4.42 -7.18
CA GLY A 325 15.44 4.24 -8.47
C GLY A 325 13.96 3.93 -8.30
N SER A 326 13.61 3.02 -7.38
CA SER A 326 12.22 2.75 -7.00
C SER A 326 11.56 3.94 -6.33
N GLY A 327 12.26 4.66 -5.46
CA GLY A 327 11.73 5.89 -4.86
C GLY A 327 11.38 6.96 -5.89
N VAL A 328 12.23 7.14 -6.91
CA VAL A 328 12.00 8.12 -7.98
C VAL A 328 10.95 7.65 -8.96
N LEU A 329 11.05 6.43 -9.49
CA LEU A 329 10.09 5.91 -10.47
C LEU A 329 8.71 5.73 -9.81
N GLY A 330 8.66 5.13 -8.62
CA GLY A 330 7.44 4.97 -7.82
C GLY A 330 6.80 6.32 -7.45
N ALA A 331 7.56 7.41 -7.38
CA ALA A 331 6.96 8.73 -7.20
C ALA A 331 6.12 9.18 -8.39
N PHE A 332 6.31 8.67 -9.61
CA PHE A 332 5.57 9.09 -10.80
C PHE A 332 4.60 8.03 -11.34
N PHE A 333 4.71 6.79 -10.87
CA PHE A 333 3.92 5.65 -11.31
C PHE A 333 3.18 5.05 -10.12
N ASP A 334 1.97 4.52 -10.34
CA ASP A 334 1.30 3.75 -9.29
C ASP A 334 2.22 2.61 -8.81
N ASN A 335 2.45 2.53 -7.49
CA ASN A 335 3.31 1.54 -6.86
C ASN A 335 3.03 0.11 -7.32
N ILE A 336 1.76 -0.22 -7.57
CA ILE A 336 1.34 -1.59 -7.91
C ILE A 336 1.91 -2.04 -9.27
N PRO A 337 1.59 -1.38 -10.41
CA PRO A 337 2.16 -1.76 -11.69
C PRO A 337 3.67 -1.57 -11.74
N TYR A 338 4.22 -0.60 -11.00
CA TYR A 338 5.66 -0.45 -10.87
C TYR A 338 6.33 -1.69 -10.24
N VAL A 339 5.80 -2.19 -9.12
CA VAL A 339 6.37 -3.35 -8.44
C VAL A 339 6.15 -4.63 -9.21
N ALA A 340 4.95 -4.85 -9.77
CA ALA A 340 4.66 -6.07 -10.53
C ALA A 340 5.62 -6.28 -11.72
N THR A 341 6.06 -5.18 -12.34
CA THR A 341 6.98 -5.18 -13.50
C THR A 341 8.44 -5.27 -13.12
N THR A 342 8.82 -4.64 -12.00
CA THR A 342 10.21 -4.57 -11.56
C THR A 342 10.60 -5.78 -10.72
N ALA A 343 9.68 -6.39 -9.99
CA ALA A 343 9.95 -7.56 -9.15
C ALA A 343 10.61 -8.74 -9.90
N PRO A 344 10.19 -9.14 -11.12
CA PRO A 344 10.88 -10.18 -11.89
C PRO A 344 12.30 -9.79 -12.29
N ILE A 345 12.56 -8.50 -12.50
CA ILE A 345 13.91 -7.99 -12.82
C ILE A 345 14.79 -8.10 -11.58
N VAL A 346 14.27 -7.70 -10.41
CA VAL A 346 14.96 -7.82 -9.12
C VAL A 346 15.26 -9.28 -8.80
N GLU A 347 14.30 -10.18 -9.04
CA GLU A 347 14.47 -11.63 -8.87
C GLU A 347 15.65 -12.16 -9.70
N GLY A 348 15.78 -11.73 -10.96
CA GLY A 348 16.91 -12.08 -11.81
C GLY A 348 18.26 -11.55 -11.29
N VAL A 349 18.28 -10.33 -10.74
CA VAL A 349 19.50 -9.74 -10.13
C VAL A 349 19.86 -10.47 -8.83
N VAL A 350 18.86 -10.82 -8.02
CA VAL A 350 19.03 -11.57 -6.75
C VAL A 350 19.53 -12.98 -7.02
N ALA A 351 19.08 -13.64 -8.09
CA ALA A 351 19.56 -14.96 -8.48
C ALA A 351 21.07 -14.97 -8.82
N ALA A 352 21.62 -13.82 -9.22
CA ALA A 352 23.04 -13.64 -9.48
C ALA A 352 23.83 -13.12 -8.25
N ALA A 353 23.19 -12.95 -7.09
CA ALA A 353 23.87 -12.52 -5.87
C ALA A 353 24.83 -13.60 -5.34
N PRO A 354 25.96 -13.22 -4.71
CA PRO A 354 27.00 -14.15 -4.27
C PRO A 354 26.54 -14.99 -3.07
N ASP A 355 25.58 -14.50 -2.30
CA ASP A 355 25.08 -15.13 -1.09
C ASP A 355 23.62 -14.71 -0.79
N PRO A 356 22.89 -15.50 0.04
CA PRO A 356 21.49 -15.20 0.36
C PRO A 356 21.26 -13.87 1.08
N GLN A 357 22.21 -13.40 1.89
CA GLN A 357 22.07 -12.15 2.64
C GLN A 357 22.12 -10.94 1.71
N THR A 358 23.02 -10.95 0.72
CA THR A 358 23.06 -9.95 -0.34
C THR A 358 21.77 -9.96 -1.17
N GLY A 359 21.26 -11.15 -1.51
CA GLY A 359 19.98 -11.29 -2.19
C GLY A 359 18.81 -10.69 -1.41
N GLN A 360 18.74 -10.94 -0.10
CA GLN A 360 17.74 -10.32 0.77
C GLN A 360 17.87 -8.80 0.82
N ALA A 361 19.10 -8.27 0.89
CA ALA A 361 19.34 -6.83 0.94
C ALA A 361 18.76 -6.11 -0.29
N LEU A 362 18.86 -6.70 -1.48
CA LEU A 362 18.28 -6.17 -2.71
C LEU A 362 16.74 -6.16 -2.67
N TRP A 363 16.12 -7.22 -2.16
CA TRP A 363 14.66 -7.28 -1.99
C TRP A 363 14.16 -6.23 -1.02
N TRP A 364 14.82 -6.05 0.13
CA TRP A 364 14.43 -5.03 1.10
C TRP A 364 14.68 -3.61 0.59
N ALA A 365 15.77 -3.38 -0.14
CA ALA A 365 16.04 -2.11 -0.79
C ALA A 365 14.93 -1.76 -1.80
N PHE A 366 14.52 -2.74 -2.61
CA PHE A 366 13.42 -2.60 -3.56
C PHE A 366 12.07 -2.33 -2.86
N ALA A 367 11.73 -3.11 -1.82
CA ALA A 367 10.49 -2.94 -1.07
C ALA A 367 10.40 -1.55 -0.42
N LEU A 368 11.44 -1.12 0.31
CA LEU A 368 11.49 0.20 0.94
C LEU A 368 11.42 1.32 -0.11
N GLY A 369 12.12 1.17 -1.23
CA GLY A 369 12.08 2.14 -2.32
C GLY A 369 10.71 2.26 -2.98
N ALA A 370 10.04 1.12 -3.23
CA ALA A 370 8.73 1.08 -3.84
C ALA A 370 7.64 1.68 -2.94
N ASP A 371 7.60 1.29 -1.66
CA ASP A 371 6.59 1.79 -0.72
C ASP A 371 6.73 3.29 -0.48
N PHE A 372 7.95 3.76 -0.20
CA PHE A 372 8.19 5.17 0.07
C PHE A 372 8.15 6.06 -1.18
N GLY A 373 8.39 5.49 -2.36
CA GLY A 373 8.12 6.14 -3.65
C GLY A 373 6.66 6.56 -3.77
N GLY A 374 5.72 5.76 -3.24
CA GLY A 374 4.28 6.05 -3.21
C GLY A 374 3.88 7.36 -2.54
N ASN A 375 4.76 7.95 -1.73
CA ASN A 375 4.53 9.26 -1.12
C ASN A 375 4.85 10.44 -2.04
N GLY A 376 5.57 10.23 -3.15
CA GLY A 376 6.22 11.31 -3.87
C GLY A 376 5.25 12.27 -4.54
N THR A 377 4.31 11.75 -5.32
CA THR A 377 3.31 12.57 -6.03
C THR A 377 1.87 12.12 -5.74
N ALA A 378 0.91 12.95 -6.14
CA ALA A 378 -0.50 12.68 -5.91
C ALA A 378 -1.04 11.43 -6.63
N VAL A 379 -0.33 10.91 -7.63
CA VAL A 379 -0.71 9.73 -8.44
C VAL A 379 0.18 8.51 -8.16
N ALA A 380 1.18 8.66 -7.29
CA ALA A 380 2.15 7.61 -6.97
C ALA A 380 1.52 6.39 -6.29
N ALA A 381 0.44 6.58 -5.53
CA ALA A 381 -0.27 5.49 -4.88
C ALA A 381 -1.78 5.66 -5.03
N SER A 382 -2.49 4.54 -5.17
CA SER A 382 -3.95 4.51 -5.22
C SER A 382 -4.59 5.19 -3.99
N ALA A 383 -3.99 5.09 -2.80
CA ALA A 383 -4.46 5.76 -1.59
C ALA A 383 -4.45 7.29 -1.72
N ASN A 384 -3.46 7.86 -2.42
CA ASN A 384 -3.34 9.29 -2.67
C ASN A 384 -4.51 9.78 -3.54
N VAL A 385 -4.77 9.07 -4.64
CA VAL A 385 -5.84 9.38 -5.59
C VAL A 385 -7.21 9.28 -4.92
N VAL A 386 -7.42 8.24 -4.11
CA VAL A 386 -8.66 8.05 -3.34
C VAL A 386 -8.87 9.17 -2.33
N ALA A 387 -7.85 9.56 -1.57
CA ALA A 387 -7.93 10.70 -0.65
C ALA A 387 -8.28 12.00 -1.38
N LEU A 388 -7.62 12.29 -2.50
CA LEU A 388 -7.90 13.46 -3.33
C LEU A 388 -9.34 13.46 -3.84
N GLY A 389 -9.84 12.30 -4.29
CA GLY A 389 -11.22 12.12 -4.72
C GLY A 389 -12.23 12.36 -3.60
N ILE A 390 -12.00 11.80 -2.41
CA ILE A 390 -12.84 12.01 -1.22
C ILE A 390 -12.83 13.49 -0.82
N ALA A 391 -11.65 14.12 -0.78
CA ALA A 391 -11.50 15.53 -0.45
C ALA A 391 -12.27 16.42 -1.44
N ALA A 392 -12.14 16.16 -2.74
CA ALA A 392 -12.84 16.91 -3.78
C ALA A 392 -14.37 16.79 -3.71
N ARG A 393 -14.89 15.58 -3.46
CA ARG A 393 -16.34 15.33 -3.31
C ARG A 393 -16.94 16.05 -2.11
N ASN A 394 -16.14 16.31 -1.07
CA ASN A 394 -16.55 16.99 0.16
C ASN A 394 -16.18 18.50 0.17
N GLY A 395 -15.86 19.09 -0.99
CA GLY A 395 -15.58 20.53 -1.11
C GLY A 395 -14.17 20.96 -0.68
N HIS A 396 -13.29 20.02 -0.33
CA HIS A 396 -11.90 20.26 0.09
C HIS A 396 -10.90 19.85 -0.98
N LYS A 397 -10.99 20.41 -2.19
CA LYS A 397 -10.10 20.02 -3.30
C LYS A 397 -8.62 20.20 -2.92
N ILE A 398 -7.82 19.16 -3.18
CA ILE A 398 -6.37 19.16 -3.06
C ILE A 398 -5.80 19.10 -4.48
N SER A 399 -4.93 20.04 -4.85
CA SER A 399 -4.29 20.01 -6.18
C SER A 399 -3.11 19.03 -6.21
N PHE A 400 -2.76 18.56 -7.41
CA PHE A 400 -1.59 17.72 -7.62
C PHE A 400 -0.32 18.32 -6.99
N TRP A 401 -0.05 19.59 -7.26
CA TRP A 401 1.13 20.28 -6.74
C TRP A 401 1.07 20.55 -5.24
N GLN A 402 -0.13 20.75 -4.70
CA GLN A 402 -0.30 20.90 -3.25
C GLN A 402 0.10 19.63 -2.52
N PHE A 403 -0.34 18.46 -2.98
CA PHE A 403 0.08 17.17 -2.40
C PHE A 403 1.58 16.93 -2.62
N THR A 404 2.03 17.01 -3.88
CA THR A 404 3.39 16.66 -4.32
C THR A 404 4.46 17.48 -3.59
N ARG A 405 4.20 18.74 -3.26
CA ARG A 405 5.13 19.57 -2.47
C ARG A 405 5.45 18.95 -1.10
N TYR A 406 4.47 18.35 -0.43
CA TYR A 406 4.70 17.65 0.83
C TYR A 406 5.23 16.25 0.59
N GLY A 407 4.67 15.56 -0.40
CA GLY A 407 5.04 14.21 -0.80
C GLY A 407 6.53 14.03 -1.08
N ILE A 408 7.10 14.83 -1.98
CA ILE A 408 8.54 14.76 -2.34
C ILE A 408 9.43 14.92 -1.10
N VAL A 409 9.10 15.83 -0.19
CA VAL A 409 9.90 16.05 1.03
C VAL A 409 9.86 14.82 1.94
N VAL A 410 8.69 14.21 2.08
CA VAL A 410 8.53 12.99 2.89
C VAL A 410 9.20 11.80 2.23
N THR A 411 9.03 11.61 0.91
CA THR A 411 9.73 10.56 0.15
C THR A 411 11.23 10.70 0.27
N ALA A 412 11.81 11.89 0.04
CA ALA A 412 13.24 12.10 0.19
C ALA A 412 13.72 11.76 1.61
N LEU A 413 12.98 12.19 2.63
CA LEU A 413 13.28 11.87 4.03
C LEU A 413 13.22 10.37 4.31
N SER A 414 12.14 9.69 3.92
CA SER A 414 11.97 8.25 4.15
C SER A 414 12.97 7.42 3.37
N THR A 415 13.23 7.76 2.11
CA THR A 415 14.18 7.05 1.24
C THR A 415 15.61 7.19 1.75
N VAL A 416 16.05 8.37 2.21
CA VAL A 416 17.39 8.54 2.80
C VAL A 416 17.53 7.76 4.11
N LEU A 417 16.52 7.79 4.98
CA LEU A 417 16.56 7.00 6.23
C LEU A 417 16.58 5.49 5.95
N ALA A 418 15.79 5.05 4.97
CA ALA A 418 15.76 3.66 4.51
C ALA A 418 17.11 3.23 3.93
N TRP A 419 17.76 4.10 3.15
CA TRP A 419 19.09 3.83 2.61
C TRP A 419 20.14 3.66 3.70
N LEU A 420 20.16 4.56 4.70
CA LEU A 420 21.05 4.44 5.86
C LEU A 420 20.79 3.14 6.63
N TYR A 421 19.52 2.76 6.79
CA TYR A 421 19.15 1.50 7.43
C TYR A 421 19.65 0.28 6.65
N VAL A 422 19.43 0.24 5.33
CA VAL A 422 19.90 -0.86 4.48
C VAL A 422 21.43 -0.97 4.54
N TRP A 423 22.13 0.16 4.45
CA TRP A 423 23.59 0.20 4.58
C TRP A 423 24.06 -0.39 5.91
N MET A 424 23.56 0.12 7.04
CA MET A 424 23.95 -0.31 8.39
C MET A 424 23.52 -1.74 8.74
N ARG A 425 22.48 -2.28 8.10
CA ARG A 425 21.93 -3.59 8.45
C ARG A 425 22.53 -4.72 7.63
N TYR A 426 22.86 -4.48 6.37
CA TYR A 426 23.25 -5.52 5.42
C TYR A 426 24.66 -5.37 4.84
N PHE A 427 25.26 -4.18 4.89
CA PHE A 427 26.54 -3.89 4.21
C PHE A 427 27.65 -3.38 5.15
N THR A 428 27.42 -3.43 6.46
CA THR A 428 28.42 -3.19 7.52
C THR A 428 28.51 -4.42 8.40
#